data_AF-A0A8T4TH35-F1
#
_entry.id   AF-A0A8T4TH35-F1
#
_cell.length_a   1.000
_cell.length_b   1.000
_cell.length_c   1.000
_cell.angle_alpha   90.00
_cell.angle_beta   90.00
_cell.angle_gamma   90.00
#
_symmetry.space_group_name_H-M   'P 1'
#
loop_
_entity.id
_entity.type
_entity.pdbx_description
1 polymer ?
#
loop_
_entity_poly.entity_id
_entity_poly.type
_entity_poly.pdbx_seq_one_letter_code
_entity_poly.pdbx_strand_id
1 'polypeptide(L)'
;MKRKSIIIAISFFLAILFLSTIGSIYTGYATLDQSRLTLKYYPYPFVKNNVPNDVYVVIPYDYRYNEFKVAVDIAESLKGNNLVAPSIVTDKEVPEGNHNFILIGNPCNNNLIANELATLDCSLDLKKGQALITILNHQRTSTIVLSSYNSEDLEKAAIVLTNYKFYPFMKNKIVVSGDVGNLVLDYY
;
A
#
# COMPACT_ATOMS: atom_id res chain seq x y z
N MET A 1 -11.75 39.95 -37.11
CA MET A 1 -12.08 38.56 -36.71
C MET A 1 -10.87 37.72 -36.27
N LYS A 2 -9.70 37.77 -36.93
CA LYS A 2 -8.59 36.82 -36.70
C LYS A 2 -8.00 36.76 -35.27
N ARG A 3 -7.96 37.87 -34.52
CA ARG A 3 -7.29 37.92 -33.20
C ARG A 3 -8.06 37.20 -32.08
N LYS A 4 -9.40 37.23 -32.11
CA LYS A 4 -10.24 36.55 -31.10
C LYS A 4 -10.18 35.02 -31.23
N SER A 5 -10.16 34.50 -32.46
CA SER A 5 -10.07 33.06 -32.72
C SER A 5 -8.74 32.46 -32.25
N ILE A 6 -7.62 33.19 -32.37
CA ILE A 6 -6.30 32.73 -31.90
C ILE A 6 -6.28 32.62 -30.38
N ILE A 7 -6.85 33.59 -29.66
CA ILE A 7 -6.90 33.57 -28.19
C ILE A 7 -7.74 32.38 -27.70
N ILE A 8 -8.88 32.11 -28.34
CA ILE A 8 -9.73 30.96 -27.99
C ILE A 8 -8.98 29.64 -28.21
N ALA A 9 -8.26 29.50 -29.33
CA ALA A 9 -7.49 28.30 -29.62
C ALA A 9 -6.36 28.06 -28.60
N ILE A 10 -5.64 29.12 -28.21
CA ILE A 10 -4.59 29.04 -27.20
C ILE A 10 -5.17 28.65 -25.83
N SER A 11 -6.27 29.29 -25.41
CA SER A 11 -6.93 28.96 -24.14
C SER A 11 -7.44 27.51 -24.10
N PHE A 12 -8.01 27.02 -25.21
CA PHE A 12 -8.48 25.64 -25.30
C PHE A 12 -7.33 24.64 -25.27
N PHE A 13 -6.23 24.95 -25.97
CA PHE A 13 -5.02 24.13 -25.92
C PHE A 13 -4.41 24.09 -24.52
N LEU A 14 -4.32 25.24 -23.84
CA LEU A 14 -3.85 25.31 -22.45
C LEU A 14 -4.76 24.55 -21.49
N ALA A 15 -6.09 24.62 -21.66
CA ALA A 15 -7.03 23.84 -20.84
C ALA A 15 -6.85 22.33 -21.04
N ILE A 16 -6.66 21.86 -22.28
CA ILE A 16 -6.35 20.45 -22.56
C ILE A 16 -5.01 20.05 -21.94
N LEU A 17 -3.99 20.90 -22.07
CA LEU A 17 -2.66 20.64 -21.53
C LEU A 17 -2.66 20.63 -20.01
N PHE A 18 -3.47 21.48 -19.38
CA PHE A 18 -3.70 21.50 -17.93
C PHE A 18 -4.44 20.23 -17.48
N LEU A 19 -5.49 19.81 -18.18
CA LEU A 19 -6.21 18.57 -17.88
C LEU A 19 -5.33 17.32 -18.08
N SER A 20 -4.44 17.31 -19.09
CA SER A 20 -3.56 16.17 -19.37
C SER A 20 -2.37 16.09 -18.41
N THR A 21 -1.88 17.23 -17.90
CA THR A 21 -0.77 17.28 -16.93
C THR A 21 -1.23 17.16 -15.47
N ILE A 22 -2.47 17.58 -15.16
CA ILE A 22 -3.06 17.46 -13.81
C ILE A 22 -3.74 16.12 -13.60
N GLY A 23 -3.87 15.29 -14.64
CA GLY A 23 -3.98 13.82 -14.50
C GLY A 23 -2.69 13.18 -13.99
N SER A 24 -1.97 13.86 -13.10
CA SER A 24 -0.77 13.38 -12.45
C SER A 24 -1.14 12.34 -11.40
N ILE A 25 -0.40 11.25 -11.36
CA ILE A 25 -0.43 10.27 -10.26
C ILE A 25 -0.32 10.92 -8.87
N TYR A 26 0.31 12.09 -8.77
CA TYR A 26 0.45 12.84 -7.53
C TYR A 26 -0.82 13.58 -7.08
N THR A 27 -1.71 13.95 -8.01
CA THR A 27 -2.99 14.62 -7.71
C THR A 27 -4.16 13.64 -7.60
N GLY A 28 -3.94 12.37 -7.95
CA GLY A 28 -4.94 11.30 -7.84
C GLY A 28 -6.09 11.38 -8.86
N TYR A 29 -5.88 12.09 -9.97
CA TYR A 29 -6.81 12.15 -11.11
C TYR A 29 -6.38 11.28 -12.31
N ALA A 30 -5.19 10.66 -12.26
CA ALA A 30 -4.86 9.62 -13.21
C ALA A 30 -5.80 8.43 -12.99
N THR A 31 -6.64 8.11 -13.98
CA THR A 31 -7.31 6.81 -14.06
C THR A 31 -6.28 5.77 -14.44
N LEU A 32 -5.36 5.45 -13.51
CA LEU A 32 -4.59 4.23 -13.64
C LEU A 32 -5.60 3.08 -13.60
N ASP A 33 -5.58 2.27 -14.65
CA ASP A 33 -6.23 0.97 -14.61
C ASP A 33 -5.70 0.23 -13.38
N GLN A 34 -6.56 0.03 -12.38
CA GLN A 34 -6.17 -0.49 -11.08
C GLN A 34 -5.52 -1.88 -11.21
N SER A 35 -5.77 -2.60 -12.30
CA SER A 35 -5.10 -3.87 -12.61
C SER A 35 -3.57 -3.76 -12.76
N ARG A 36 -3.03 -2.54 -12.90
CA ARG A 36 -1.59 -2.29 -13.10
C ARG A 36 -0.89 -1.60 -11.94
N LEU A 37 -1.56 -1.45 -10.79
CA LEU A 37 -0.90 -0.87 -9.62
C LEU A 37 0.14 -1.84 -9.08
N THR A 38 1.35 -1.33 -8.88
CA THR A 38 2.47 -2.05 -8.29
C THR A 38 2.95 -1.30 -7.07
N LEU A 39 3.81 -1.92 -6.24
CA LEU A 39 4.35 -1.23 -5.06
C LEU A 39 5.12 0.04 -5.42
N LYS A 40 5.56 0.18 -6.69
CA LYS A 40 6.20 1.42 -7.19
C LYS A 40 5.40 2.69 -6.93
N TYR A 41 4.07 2.58 -6.86
CA TYR A 41 3.20 3.72 -6.66
C TYR A 41 2.87 3.99 -5.18
N TYR A 42 3.35 3.16 -4.25
CA TYR A 42 3.14 3.38 -2.82
C TYR A 42 3.67 4.78 -2.40
N PRO A 43 2.90 5.57 -1.62
CA PRO A 43 1.74 5.18 -0.82
C PRO A 43 0.38 5.28 -1.54
N TYR A 44 0.31 5.59 -2.83
CA TYR A 44 -0.94 5.47 -3.58
C TYR A 44 -1.29 3.97 -3.81
N PRO A 45 -2.58 3.55 -3.70
CA PRO A 45 -3.78 4.36 -3.50
C PRO A 45 -4.21 4.56 -2.04
N PHE A 46 -3.40 4.11 -1.08
CA PHE A 46 -3.69 4.21 0.36
C PHE A 46 -3.68 5.64 0.88
N VAL A 47 -2.95 6.54 0.21
CA VAL A 47 -2.91 7.98 0.50
C VAL A 47 -3.25 8.75 -0.77
N LYS A 48 -4.20 9.69 -0.66
CA LYS A 48 -4.62 10.58 -1.75
C LYS A 48 -4.71 12.01 -1.25
N ASN A 49 -4.16 12.96 -2.02
CA ASN A 49 -4.07 14.37 -1.62
C ASN A 49 -3.47 14.55 -0.23
N ASN A 50 -2.41 13.77 0.02
CA ASN A 50 -1.74 13.63 1.30
C ASN A 50 -2.56 12.94 2.41
N VAL A 51 -3.87 12.73 2.30
CA VAL A 51 -4.73 12.14 3.37
C VAL A 51 -4.89 10.62 3.17
N PRO A 52 -5.00 9.81 4.25
CA PRO A 52 -5.45 8.42 4.14
C PRO A 52 -6.74 8.30 3.32
N ASN A 53 -6.73 7.41 2.33
CA ASN A 53 -7.80 7.23 1.36
C ASN A 53 -8.55 5.93 1.66
N ASP A 54 -9.46 5.99 2.65
CA ASP A 54 -10.32 4.88 3.06
C ASP A 54 -9.54 3.57 3.27
N VAL A 55 -8.45 3.68 4.03
CA VAL A 55 -7.52 2.59 4.32
C VAL A 55 -7.66 2.14 5.76
N TYR A 56 -7.71 0.82 5.97
CA TYR A 56 -7.63 0.18 7.27
C TYR A 56 -6.36 -0.65 7.37
N VAL A 57 -5.66 -0.52 8.49
CA VAL A 57 -4.55 -1.41 8.85
C VAL A 57 -5.14 -2.55 9.67
N VAL A 58 -5.12 -3.76 9.11
CA VAL A 58 -5.83 -4.90 9.68
C VAL A 58 -4.84 -5.89 10.27
N ILE A 59 -4.98 -6.16 11.56
CA ILE A 59 -4.17 -7.12 12.32
C ILE A 59 -4.98 -8.38 12.69
N PRO A 60 -4.32 -9.49 13.06
CA PRO A 60 -5.02 -10.67 13.60
C PRO A 60 -5.91 -10.33 14.79
N TYR A 61 -7.02 -11.02 14.98
CA TYR A 61 -7.83 -10.86 16.20
C TYR A 61 -7.06 -11.17 17.49
N ASP A 62 -6.19 -12.16 17.47
CA ASP A 62 -5.31 -12.58 18.55
C ASP A 62 -3.88 -12.04 18.39
N TYR A 63 -3.76 -10.79 17.93
CA TYR A 63 -2.48 -10.17 17.61
C TYR A 63 -1.49 -10.20 18.78
N ARG A 64 -0.21 -10.33 18.44
CA ARG A 64 0.92 -10.17 19.34
C ARG A 64 1.36 -8.71 19.39
N TYR A 65 2.13 -8.36 20.43
CA TYR A 65 2.66 -7.00 20.60
C TYR A 65 3.40 -6.49 19.35
N ASN A 66 4.25 -7.31 18.73
CA ASN A 66 4.99 -6.91 17.52
C ASN A 66 4.07 -6.63 16.33
N GLU A 67 2.97 -7.37 16.17
CA GLU A 67 2.01 -7.14 15.07
C GLU A 67 1.27 -5.80 15.26
N PHE A 68 0.88 -5.49 16.50
CA PHE A 68 0.28 -4.20 16.84
C PHE A 68 1.27 -3.04 16.66
N LYS A 69 2.50 -3.20 17.12
CA LYS A 69 3.57 -2.20 16.93
C LYS A 69 3.80 -1.92 15.44
N VAL A 70 3.92 -2.96 14.62
CA VAL A 70 4.06 -2.82 13.16
C VAL A 70 2.86 -2.08 12.55
N ALA A 71 1.64 -2.38 13.01
CA ALA A 71 0.45 -1.66 12.56
C ALA A 71 0.49 -0.16 12.88
N VAL A 72 0.92 0.20 14.10
CA VAL A 72 1.10 1.59 14.52
C VAL A 72 2.15 2.29 13.68
N ASP A 73 3.31 1.68 13.47
CA ASP A 73 4.40 2.26 12.68
C ASP A 73 3.94 2.55 11.23
N ILE A 74 3.17 1.63 10.63
CA ILE A 74 2.60 1.81 9.29
C ILE A 74 1.55 2.92 9.29
N ALA A 75 0.60 2.90 10.22
CA ALA A 75 -0.45 3.90 10.31
C ALA A 75 0.12 5.32 10.49
N GLU A 76 1.11 5.50 11.36
CA GLU A 76 1.80 6.79 11.53
C GLU A 76 2.60 7.19 10.29
N SER A 77 3.21 6.24 9.57
CA SER A 77 3.90 6.55 8.30
C SER A 77 2.95 7.06 7.21
N LEU A 78 1.71 6.55 7.19
CA LEU A 78 0.67 6.91 6.21
C LEU A 78 -0.05 8.21 6.55
N LYS A 79 -0.09 8.57 7.83
CA LYS A 79 -0.63 9.86 8.29
C LYS A 79 0.09 11.05 7.64
N GLY A 80 1.39 10.93 7.40
CA GLY A 80 2.21 11.98 6.79
C GLY A 80 2.12 13.29 7.58
N ASN A 81 1.70 14.38 6.92
CA ASN A 81 1.48 15.68 7.58
C ASN A 81 0.04 15.88 8.10
N ASN A 82 -0.84 14.89 8.00
CA ASN A 82 -2.21 15.04 8.51
C ASN A 82 -2.29 14.78 10.00
N LEU A 83 -3.41 15.17 10.58
CA LEU A 83 -3.73 14.93 11.97
C LEU A 83 -4.33 13.54 12.22
N VAL A 84 -4.78 12.84 11.17
CA VAL A 84 -5.54 11.58 11.29
C VAL A 84 -4.77 10.46 10.59
N ALA A 85 -4.41 9.42 11.34
CA ALA A 85 -3.86 8.18 10.82
C ALA A 85 -4.98 7.24 10.33
N PRO A 86 -4.68 6.25 9.46
CA PRO A 86 -5.58 5.13 9.20
C PRO A 86 -6.04 4.44 10.49
N SER A 87 -7.27 3.93 10.49
CA SER A 87 -7.76 3.11 11.60
C SER A 87 -7.04 1.77 11.63
N ILE A 88 -6.63 1.33 12.82
CA ILE A 88 -6.15 -0.03 13.06
C ILE A 88 -7.32 -0.84 13.60
N VAL A 89 -7.64 -1.96 12.96
CA VAL A 89 -8.75 -2.85 13.32
C VAL A 89 -8.30 -4.30 13.31
N THR A 90 -9.01 -5.17 14.02
CA THR A 90 -8.79 -6.62 13.86
C THR A 90 -9.51 -7.16 12.62
N ASP A 91 -9.11 -8.35 12.15
CA ASP A 91 -9.77 -9.03 11.02
C ASP A 91 -11.25 -9.34 11.24
N LYS A 92 -11.74 -9.29 12.49
CA LYS A 92 -13.16 -9.41 12.86
C LYS A 92 -13.92 -8.09 12.93
N GLU A 93 -13.22 -6.96 12.90
CA GLU A 93 -13.78 -5.61 13.07
C GLU A 93 -13.69 -4.79 11.78
N VAL A 94 -13.31 -5.43 10.66
CA VAL A 94 -13.23 -4.77 9.36
C VAL A 94 -14.63 -4.31 8.94
N PRO A 95 -14.80 -3.02 8.60
CA PRO A 95 -16.11 -2.52 8.16
C PRO A 95 -16.52 -3.13 6.83
N GLU A 96 -17.83 -3.26 6.63
CA GLU A 96 -18.41 -3.67 5.36
C GLU A 96 -18.17 -2.60 4.29
N GLY A 97 -17.79 -3.02 3.08
CA GLY A 97 -17.65 -2.12 1.94
C GLY A 97 -16.40 -2.38 1.11
N ASN A 98 -16.13 -1.44 0.20
CA ASN A 98 -14.94 -1.46 -0.63
C ASN A 98 -13.90 -0.51 -0.03
N HIS A 99 -12.99 -1.04 0.77
CA HIS A 99 -11.93 -0.27 1.42
C HIS A 99 -10.55 -0.73 0.93
N ASN A 100 -9.55 0.13 1.09
CA ASN A 100 -8.16 -0.26 0.93
C ASN A 100 -7.68 -0.93 2.22
N PHE A 101 -6.84 -1.95 2.09
CA PHE A 101 -6.37 -2.71 3.25
C PHE A 101 -4.85 -2.81 3.29
N ILE A 102 -4.31 -2.74 4.50
CA ILE A 102 -2.96 -3.20 4.80
C ILE A 102 -3.09 -4.32 5.82
N LEU A 103 -3.04 -5.56 5.32
CA LEU A 103 -3.20 -6.76 6.13
C LEU A 103 -1.85 -7.17 6.70
N ILE A 104 -1.80 -7.40 8.01
CA ILE A 104 -0.62 -7.79 8.76
C ILE A 104 -0.86 -9.18 9.36
N GLY A 105 0.14 -10.05 9.29
CA GLY A 105 0.09 -11.40 9.88
C GLY A 105 0.39 -12.48 8.84
N ASN A 106 -0.25 -13.63 8.94
CA ASN A 106 -0.13 -14.71 7.95
C ASN A 106 -1.49 -15.41 7.77
N PRO A 107 -1.63 -16.32 6.77
CA PRO A 107 -2.89 -17.04 6.56
C PRO A 107 -3.42 -17.83 7.78
N CYS A 108 -2.58 -18.20 8.75
CA CYS A 108 -3.01 -18.94 9.94
C CYS A 108 -3.70 -18.05 10.99
N ASN A 109 -3.31 -16.79 11.11
CA ASN A 109 -3.83 -15.89 12.16
C ASN A 109 -4.64 -14.71 11.62
N ASN A 110 -4.62 -14.48 10.31
CA ASN A 110 -5.43 -13.45 9.66
C ASN A 110 -6.17 -14.06 8.46
N ASN A 111 -7.47 -14.32 8.64
CA ASN A 111 -8.29 -14.99 7.64
C ASN A 111 -8.43 -14.19 6.34
N LEU A 112 -8.33 -12.86 6.42
CA LEU A 112 -8.37 -12.02 5.21
C LEU A 112 -7.15 -12.26 4.33
N ILE A 113 -5.96 -12.49 4.92
CA ILE A 113 -4.76 -12.85 4.15
C ILE A 113 -4.95 -14.20 3.45
N ALA A 114 -5.50 -15.20 4.13
CA ALA A 114 -5.78 -16.51 3.55
C ALA A 114 -6.72 -16.41 2.33
N ASN A 115 -7.77 -15.59 2.45
CA ASN A 115 -8.75 -15.36 1.39
C ASN A 115 -8.16 -14.61 0.20
N GLU A 116 -7.45 -13.51 0.47
CA GLU A 116 -6.83 -12.65 -0.55
C GLU A 116 -5.77 -13.37 -1.38
N LEU A 117 -4.98 -14.25 -0.73
CA LEU A 117 -3.95 -15.05 -1.39
C LEU A 117 -4.43 -16.42 -1.87
N ALA A 118 -5.69 -16.77 -1.62
CA ALA A 118 -6.28 -18.08 -1.91
C ALA A 118 -5.40 -19.26 -1.44
N THR A 119 -4.87 -19.17 -0.21
CA THR A 119 -3.96 -20.17 0.34
C THR A 119 -4.19 -20.39 1.84
N LEU A 120 -3.92 -21.62 2.28
CA LEU A 120 -3.87 -22.01 3.69
C LEU A 120 -2.42 -22.25 4.16
N ASP A 121 -1.43 -22.08 3.28
CA ASP A 121 -0.03 -22.17 3.67
C ASP A 121 0.38 -20.92 4.47
N CYS A 122 0.52 -21.11 5.78
CA CYS A 122 0.86 -20.03 6.70
C CYS A 122 2.30 -19.54 6.55
N SER A 123 3.17 -20.32 5.91
CA SER A 123 4.54 -19.91 5.64
C SER A 123 4.67 -19.07 4.37
N LEU A 124 3.74 -19.18 3.41
CA LEU A 124 3.81 -18.53 2.10
C LEU A 124 5.15 -18.79 1.38
N ASP A 125 5.68 -20.00 1.56
CA ASP A 125 7.04 -20.42 1.16
C ASP A 125 8.18 -19.56 1.73
N LEU A 126 7.93 -18.74 2.76
CA LEU A 126 8.96 -17.94 3.42
C LEU A 126 9.82 -18.80 4.33
N LYS A 127 11.11 -18.47 4.37
CA LYS A 127 12.08 -19.06 5.30
C LYS A 127 12.27 -18.16 6.52
N LYS A 128 12.80 -18.73 7.60
CA LYS A 128 13.24 -17.95 8.77
C LYS A 128 14.18 -16.82 8.31
N GLY A 129 13.96 -15.60 8.79
CA GLY A 129 14.71 -14.42 8.36
C GLY A 129 14.01 -13.63 7.25
N GLN A 130 12.89 -14.12 6.70
CA GLN A 130 12.20 -13.51 5.57
C GLN A 130 10.81 -12.96 5.93
N ALA A 131 10.46 -11.86 5.27
CA ALA A 131 9.14 -11.27 5.27
C ALA A 131 8.69 -10.93 3.85
N LEU A 132 7.39 -10.95 3.61
CA LEU A 132 6.73 -10.68 2.35
C LEU A 132 6.03 -9.32 2.43
N ILE A 133 6.21 -8.50 1.39
CA ILE A 133 5.34 -7.38 1.07
C ILE A 133 4.76 -7.67 -0.31
N THR A 134 3.44 -7.78 -0.43
CA THR A 134 2.79 -7.90 -1.73
C THR A 134 1.58 -6.99 -1.85
N ILE A 135 1.36 -6.42 -3.04
CA ILE A 135 0.14 -5.67 -3.37
C ILE A 135 -0.75 -6.51 -4.28
N LEU A 136 -2.04 -6.52 -3.96
CA LEU A 136 -3.13 -7.14 -4.69
C LEU A 136 -4.08 -6.03 -5.11
N ASN A 137 -4.55 -6.08 -6.35
CA ASN A 137 -5.47 -5.09 -6.89
C ASN A 137 -6.80 -5.73 -7.22
N HIS A 138 -7.84 -5.07 -6.75
CA HIS A 138 -9.22 -5.37 -7.09
C HIS A 138 -9.74 -4.32 -8.06
N GLN A 139 -10.99 -4.44 -8.50
CA GLN A 139 -11.58 -3.50 -9.46
C GLN A 139 -11.69 -2.06 -8.92
N ARG A 140 -11.78 -1.89 -7.59
CA ARG A 140 -11.99 -0.59 -6.93
C ARG A 140 -11.04 -0.30 -5.78
N THR A 141 -10.31 -1.29 -5.28
CA THR A 141 -9.51 -1.21 -4.05
C THR A 141 -8.16 -1.89 -4.25
N SER A 142 -7.21 -1.57 -3.38
CA SER A 142 -5.93 -2.29 -3.29
C SER A 142 -5.71 -2.81 -1.87
N THR A 143 -5.10 -3.97 -1.80
CA THR A 143 -4.72 -4.64 -0.57
C THR A 143 -3.21 -4.82 -0.56
N ILE A 144 -2.51 -4.30 0.45
CA ILE A 144 -1.13 -4.71 0.74
C ILE A 144 -1.19 -5.80 1.80
N VAL A 145 -0.42 -6.88 1.60
CA VAL A 145 -0.20 -7.93 2.60
C VAL A 145 1.24 -7.84 3.08
N LEU A 146 1.41 -7.72 4.40
CA LEU A 146 2.66 -7.91 5.12
C LEU A 146 2.60 -9.23 5.85
N SER A 147 3.45 -10.16 5.44
CA SER A 147 3.57 -11.45 6.09
C SER A 147 5.01 -11.78 6.41
N SER A 148 5.24 -12.73 7.31
CA SER A 148 6.58 -13.09 7.74
C SER A 148 6.60 -14.49 8.33
N TYR A 149 7.79 -15.09 8.36
CA TYR A 149 7.97 -16.39 9.01
C TYR A 149 7.74 -16.33 10.53
N ASN A 150 8.10 -15.21 11.17
CA ASN A 150 7.87 -14.97 12.60
C ASN A 150 7.70 -13.46 12.88
N SER A 151 7.27 -13.14 14.09
CA SER A 151 6.97 -11.76 14.51
C SER A 151 8.18 -10.80 14.54
N GLU A 152 9.42 -11.29 14.55
CA GLU A 152 10.62 -10.45 14.46
C GLU A 152 10.89 -10.07 12.99
N ASP A 153 10.71 -11.03 12.07
CA ASP A 153 10.88 -10.80 10.64
C ASP A 153 9.84 -9.82 10.08
N LEU A 154 8.65 -9.78 10.67
CA LEU A 154 7.61 -8.81 10.32
C LEU A 154 8.07 -7.34 10.43
N GLU A 155 8.89 -7.02 11.45
CA GLU A 155 9.41 -5.67 11.64
C GLU A 155 10.28 -5.23 10.47
N LYS A 156 10.96 -6.16 9.79
CA LYS A 156 11.78 -5.86 8.61
C LYS A 156 10.93 -5.38 7.44
N ALA A 157 9.82 -6.07 7.17
CA ALA A 157 8.86 -5.62 6.15
C ALA A 157 8.26 -4.26 6.51
N ALA A 158 7.92 -4.03 7.78
CA ALA A 158 7.41 -2.76 8.25
C ALA A 158 8.42 -1.62 8.03
N ILE A 159 9.70 -1.83 8.35
CA ILE A 159 10.78 -0.87 8.12
C ILE A 159 10.87 -0.51 6.64
N VAL A 160 10.88 -1.51 5.75
CA VAL A 160 10.94 -1.28 4.29
C VAL A 160 9.73 -0.48 3.81
N LEU A 161 8.52 -0.84 4.25
CA LEU A 161 7.29 -0.19 3.81
C LEU A 161 7.18 1.25 4.33
N THR A 162 7.45 1.49 5.61
CA THR A 162 7.40 2.82 6.23
C THR A 162 8.49 3.76 5.68
N ASN A 163 9.62 3.20 5.24
CA ASN A 163 10.74 3.94 4.65
C ASN A 163 10.81 3.80 3.12
N TYR A 164 9.66 3.61 2.45
CA TYR A 164 9.57 3.35 1.00
C TYR A 164 10.35 4.34 0.10
N LYS A 165 10.61 5.57 0.55
CA LYS A 165 11.43 6.54 -0.20
C LYS A 165 12.89 6.13 -0.34
N PHE A 166 13.38 5.28 0.56
CA PHE A 166 14.75 4.77 0.57
C PHE A 166 14.88 3.40 -0.09
N TYR A 167 13.75 2.74 -0.39
CA TYR A 167 13.70 1.40 -0.96
C TYR A 167 12.98 1.43 -2.32
N PRO A 168 13.67 1.14 -3.44
CA PRO A 168 13.03 1.23 -4.74
C PRO A 168 11.97 0.12 -4.90
N PHE A 169 10.69 0.48 -4.86
CA PHE A 169 9.62 -0.46 -5.16
C PHE A 169 9.42 -0.58 -6.66
N MET A 170 9.55 -1.79 -7.20
CA MET A 170 9.53 -2.02 -8.65
C MET A 170 8.46 -3.01 -9.11
N LYS A 171 8.06 -3.93 -8.24
CA LYS A 171 7.20 -5.07 -8.55
C LYS A 171 6.00 -5.13 -7.62
N ASN A 172 5.16 -6.15 -7.79
CA ASN A 172 4.00 -6.36 -6.92
C ASN A 172 4.38 -7.10 -5.65
N LYS A 173 5.42 -7.93 -5.71
CA LYS A 173 5.86 -8.79 -4.62
C LYS A 173 7.33 -8.52 -4.30
N ILE A 174 7.63 -8.37 -3.01
CA ILE A 174 8.97 -8.18 -2.46
C ILE A 174 9.14 -9.15 -1.31
N VAL A 175 10.24 -9.90 -1.31
CA VAL A 175 10.70 -10.64 -0.12
C VAL A 175 11.83 -9.85 0.51
N VAL A 176 11.66 -9.48 1.77
CA VAL A 176 12.62 -8.77 2.60
C VAL A 176 13.40 -9.79 3.42
N SER A 177 14.72 -9.69 3.42
CA SER A 177 15.59 -10.53 4.24
C SER A 177 16.79 -9.74 4.80
N GLY A 178 17.68 -10.42 5.51
CA GLY A 178 18.84 -9.79 6.16
C GLY A 178 18.52 -9.23 7.55
N ASP A 179 19.44 -8.41 8.05
CA ASP A 179 19.35 -7.75 9.36
C ASP A 179 18.87 -6.31 9.19
N VAL A 180 18.34 -5.70 10.25
CA VAL A 180 17.77 -4.32 10.20
C VAL A 180 18.77 -3.28 9.66
N GLY A 181 20.07 -3.46 9.87
CA GLY A 181 21.11 -2.57 9.33
C GLY A 181 21.54 -2.86 7.90
N ASN A 182 21.11 -3.99 7.31
CA ASN A 182 21.48 -4.45 5.97
C ASN A 182 20.36 -5.29 5.36
N LEU A 183 19.21 -4.65 5.09
CA LEU A 183 18.05 -5.30 4.50
C LEU A 183 18.28 -5.56 3.01
N VAL A 184 17.90 -6.76 2.57
CA VAL A 184 17.98 -7.21 1.17
C VAL A 184 16.56 -7.39 0.63
N LEU A 185 16.32 -6.88 -0.59
CA LEU A 185 15.03 -6.92 -1.26
C LEU A 185 15.09 -7.80 -2.52
N ASP A 186 14.36 -8.89 -2.50
CA ASP A 186 14.17 -9.77 -3.66
C ASP A 186 12.82 -9.47 -4.33
N TYR A 187 12.83 -9.14 -5.62
CA TYR A 187 11.64 -8.68 -6.35
C TYR A 187 11.07 -9.77 -7.25
N TYR A 188 9.74 -9.96 -7.21
CA TYR A 188 9.01 -10.96 -8.01
C TYR A 188 7.89 -10.29 -8.82
#